data_AF-A0A2S5N1S1-F1
#
_entry.id   AF-A0A2S5N1S1-F1
#
_cell.length_a   1.000
_cell.length_b   1.000
_cell.length_c   1.000
_cell.angle_alpha   90.00
_cell.angle_beta   90.00
_cell.angle_gamma   90.00
#
_symmetry.space_group_name_H-M   'P 1'
#
loop_
_entity.id
_entity.type
_entity.pdbx_description
1 polymer ?
#
loop_
_entity_poly.entity_id
_entity_poly.type
_entity_poly.pdbx_seq_one_letter_code
_entity_poly.pdbx_strand_id
1 'polypeptide(L)'
;MPAQSHASRRLFLAAGSAATVFGALAQAAGAAPTQGDPIFAALERHKAAERAFIRTCDLTDEVRAADEGREVTEADEAAWDSARELEEAALQALVDTAPTSKAGARAAIEWLAHYDRGCDLRHVGQFAMTLLRSPVLANVEAQS
;
A
#
# COMPACT_ATOMS: atom_id res chain seq x y z
N MET A 1 -65.51 -2.62 13.01
CA MET A 1 -64.93 -3.94 12.67
C MET A 1 -65.81 -4.57 11.59
N PRO A 2 -65.33 -5.32 10.57
CA PRO A 2 -63.98 -5.81 10.23
C PRO A 2 -63.49 -5.45 8.79
N ALA A 3 -62.17 -5.55 8.53
CA ALA A 3 -61.46 -6.42 7.56
C ALA A 3 -61.52 -6.03 6.05
N GLN A 4 -60.36 -5.62 5.49
CA GLN A 4 -59.55 -6.30 4.45
C GLN A 4 -60.22 -6.38 3.06
N SER A 5 -59.56 -6.29 1.92
CA SER A 5 -58.22 -5.97 1.43
C SER A 5 -58.39 -5.99 -0.09
N HIS A 6 -57.70 -5.15 -0.87
CA HIS A 6 -57.14 -5.67 -2.12
C HIS A 6 -56.01 -4.76 -2.61
N ALA A 7 -54.90 -5.42 -2.88
CA ALA A 7 -53.66 -4.85 -3.32
C ALA A 7 -53.82 -4.15 -4.67
N SER A 8 -53.40 -2.89 -4.75
CA SER A 8 -52.84 -2.30 -5.97
C SER A 8 -52.18 -0.98 -5.61
N ARG A 9 -50.94 -1.04 -5.12
CA ARG A 9 -50.05 0.12 -5.20
C ARG A 9 -49.10 -0.10 -6.36
N ARG A 10 -49.49 0.46 -7.51
CA ARG A 10 -48.54 0.96 -8.51
C ARG A 10 -47.62 2.00 -7.86
N LEU A 11 -46.53 2.31 -8.57
CA LEU A 11 -45.59 3.42 -8.35
C LEU A 11 -44.54 3.14 -7.25
N PHE A 12 -43.24 3.37 -7.42
CA PHE A 12 -42.52 4.25 -8.34
C PHE A 12 -41.13 3.66 -8.61
N LEU A 13 -40.64 3.89 -9.83
CA LEU A 13 -39.23 3.80 -10.18
C LEU A 13 -38.47 5.00 -9.60
N ALA A 14 -37.19 4.76 -9.29
CA ALA A 14 -36.09 5.72 -9.26
C ALA A 14 -35.70 6.41 -7.94
N ALA A 15 -34.38 6.58 -7.83
CA ALA A 15 -33.58 7.33 -6.85
C ALA A 15 -33.23 6.60 -5.53
N GLY A 16 -32.39 5.56 -5.63
CA GLY A 16 -31.59 5.05 -4.51
C GLY A 16 -30.28 5.81 -4.38
N SER A 17 -30.25 6.75 -3.46
CA SER A 17 -29.19 7.66 -3.02
C SER A 17 -27.81 7.00 -2.79
N ALA A 18 -26.74 7.79 -2.93
CA ALA A 18 -25.33 7.48 -2.63
C ALA A 18 -25.04 6.96 -1.19
N ALA A 19 -26.07 6.71 -0.39
CA ALA A 19 -25.99 6.17 0.96
C ALA A 19 -25.56 4.68 1.00
N THR A 20 -25.70 3.93 -0.10
CA THR A 20 -25.24 2.53 -0.15
C THR A 20 -23.72 2.41 -0.21
N VAL A 21 -23.01 3.40 -0.77
CA VAL A 21 -21.54 3.40 -0.80
C VAL A 21 -20.97 3.67 0.60
N PHE A 22 -21.58 4.57 1.38
CA PHE A 22 -21.16 4.82 2.77
C PHE A 22 -21.55 3.69 3.73
N GLY A 23 -22.66 2.99 3.49
CA GLY A 23 -23.07 1.84 4.30
C GLY A 23 -22.10 0.65 4.21
N ALA A 24 -21.43 0.48 3.07
CA ALA A 24 -20.40 -0.54 2.88
C ALA A 24 -19.09 -0.19 3.61
N LEU A 25 -18.77 1.09 3.78
CA LEU A 25 -17.58 1.52 4.53
C LEU A 25 -17.75 1.36 6.05
N ALA A 26 -18.97 1.57 6.57
CA ALA A 26 -19.25 1.50 8.01
C ALA A 26 -19.20 0.08 8.59
N GLN A 27 -19.42 -0.95 7.75
CA GLN A 27 -19.41 -2.35 8.20
C GLN A 27 -18.00 -2.95 8.36
N ALA A 28 -16.95 -2.25 7.90
CA ALA A 28 -15.56 -2.64 8.13
C ALA A 28 -15.00 -2.18 9.50
N ALA A 29 -15.73 -1.37 10.26
CA ALA A 29 -15.26 -0.78 11.53
C ALA A 29 -15.40 -1.70 12.77
N GLY A 30 -15.90 -2.93 12.59
CA GLY A 30 -16.23 -3.85 13.69
C GLY A 30 -15.21 -4.97 13.97
N ALA A 31 -14.16 -5.10 13.17
CA ALA A 31 -13.08 -6.02 13.49
C ALA A 31 -12.09 -5.30 14.41
N ALA A 32 -12.00 -5.72 15.67
CA ALA A 32 -10.83 -5.38 16.49
C ALA A 32 -9.59 -5.70 15.65
N PRO A 33 -8.62 -4.77 15.49
CA PRO A 33 -7.45 -5.06 14.71
C PRO A 33 -6.81 -6.29 15.34
N THR A 34 -6.80 -7.41 14.62
CA THR A 34 -5.74 -8.39 14.81
C THR A 34 -4.49 -7.57 14.59
N GLN A 35 -3.80 -7.23 15.68
CA GLN A 35 -2.66 -6.32 15.69
C GLN A 35 -1.50 -7.08 15.03
N GLY A 36 -1.63 -7.29 13.72
CA GLY A 36 -0.66 -7.96 12.88
C GLY A 36 0.62 -7.15 12.86
N ASP A 37 1.71 -7.81 12.50
CA ASP A 37 3.01 -7.15 12.46
C ASP A 37 2.96 -5.90 11.56
N PRO A 38 3.18 -4.69 12.09
CA PRO A 38 3.00 -3.43 11.36
C PRO A 38 3.87 -3.35 10.10
N ILE A 39 4.96 -4.11 10.06
CA ILE A 39 5.85 -4.18 8.89
C ILE A 39 5.12 -4.64 7.63
N PHE A 40 4.10 -5.50 7.74
CA PHE A 40 3.35 -5.94 6.55
C PHE A 40 2.55 -4.80 5.93
N ALA A 41 1.97 -3.92 6.75
CA ALA A 41 1.26 -2.75 6.25
C ALA A 41 2.21 -1.72 5.62
N ALA A 42 3.43 -1.57 6.15
CA ALA A 42 4.46 -0.74 5.53
C ALA A 42 4.96 -1.34 4.20
N LEU A 43 5.17 -2.65 4.17
CA LEU A 43 5.62 -3.39 2.99
C LEU A 43 4.64 -3.27 1.83
N GLU A 44 3.35 -3.50 2.08
CA GLU A 44 2.33 -3.42 1.03
C GLU A 44 2.12 -1.99 0.52
N ARG A 45 2.27 -0.97 1.39
CA ARG A 45 2.27 0.43 0.96
C ARG A 45 3.44 0.73 0.03
N HIS A 46 4.65 0.32 0.40
CA HIS A 46 5.83 0.50 -0.44
C HIS A 46 5.69 -0.20 -1.79
N LYS A 47 5.32 -1.49 -1.81
CA LYS A 47 5.09 -2.24 -3.06
C LYS A 47 4.04 -1.57 -3.96
N ALA A 48 3.00 -0.97 -3.39
CA ALA A 48 2.00 -0.26 -4.16
C ALA A 48 2.56 1.03 -4.78
N ALA A 49 3.36 1.78 -4.01
CA ALA A 49 4.01 3.00 -4.47
C ALA A 49 5.08 2.70 -5.54
N GLU A 50 5.92 1.69 -5.34
CA GLU A 50 6.92 1.24 -6.32
C GLU A 50 6.26 0.84 -7.65
N ARG A 51 5.17 0.06 -7.61
CA ARG A 51 4.42 -0.26 -8.84
C ARG A 51 3.87 0.99 -9.53
N ALA A 52 3.50 2.03 -8.78
CA ALA A 52 3.04 3.29 -9.35
C ALA A 52 4.20 4.07 -9.99
N PHE A 53 5.33 4.16 -9.30
CA PHE A 53 6.55 4.79 -9.79
C PHE A 53 7.11 4.10 -11.05
N ILE A 54 7.17 2.77 -11.08
CA ILE A 54 7.62 2.03 -12.29
C ILE A 54 6.74 2.36 -13.50
N ARG A 55 5.41 2.49 -13.31
CA ARG A 55 4.52 2.87 -14.40
C ARG A 55 4.78 4.29 -14.91
N THR A 56 5.22 5.20 -14.06
CA THR A 56 5.57 6.56 -14.50
C THR A 56 6.93 6.61 -15.17
N CYS A 57 7.88 5.74 -14.81
CA CYS A 57 9.15 5.60 -15.55
C CYS A 57 8.91 5.21 -17.00
N ASP A 58 7.94 4.33 -17.27
CA ASP A 58 7.55 3.96 -18.63
C ASP A 58 6.99 5.15 -19.44
N LEU A 59 6.37 6.13 -18.76
CA LEU A 59 5.82 7.34 -19.40
C LEU A 59 6.90 8.38 -19.70
N THR A 60 7.95 8.47 -18.88
CA THR A 60 9.06 9.41 -19.08
C THR A 60 10.22 8.82 -19.89
N ASP A 61 10.18 7.55 -20.26
CA ASP A 61 11.16 6.94 -21.17
C ASP A 61 11.04 7.52 -22.59
N GLU A 62 11.97 8.41 -22.95
CA GLU A 62 12.03 9.08 -24.26
C GLU A 62 12.24 8.11 -25.43
N VAL A 63 13.00 7.03 -25.24
CA VAL A 63 13.26 6.04 -26.30
C VAL A 63 11.98 5.28 -26.59
N ARG A 64 11.32 4.80 -25.55
CA ARG A 64 10.03 4.14 -25.68
C ARG A 64 8.97 5.09 -26.23
N ALA A 65 8.97 6.35 -25.80
CA ALA A 65 8.07 7.37 -26.33
C ALA A 65 8.21 7.53 -27.85
N ALA A 66 9.45 7.66 -28.31
CA ALA A 66 9.76 7.77 -29.73
C ALA A 66 9.33 6.52 -30.51
N ASP A 67 9.58 5.32 -29.98
CA ASP A 67 9.16 4.05 -30.60
C ASP A 67 7.63 3.92 -30.70
N GLU A 68 6.89 4.48 -29.74
CA GLU A 68 5.42 4.52 -29.72
C GLU A 68 4.84 5.71 -30.51
N GLY A 69 5.68 6.60 -31.04
CA GLY A 69 5.26 7.82 -31.75
C GLY A 69 4.56 8.85 -30.86
N ARG A 70 4.87 8.84 -29.55
CA ARG A 70 4.40 9.83 -28.57
C ARG A 70 5.55 10.76 -28.16
N GLU A 71 5.19 11.94 -27.66
CA GLU A 71 6.13 12.84 -27.00
C GLU A 71 5.97 12.69 -25.48
N VAL A 72 7.08 12.80 -24.73
CA VAL A 72 7.02 12.94 -23.27
C VAL A 72 6.56 14.35 -22.95
N THR A 73 5.54 14.47 -22.10
CA THR A 73 4.92 15.75 -21.76
C THR A 73 5.34 16.23 -20.37
N GLU A 74 5.16 17.53 -20.08
CA GLU A 74 5.31 18.07 -18.72
C GLU A 74 4.40 17.36 -17.70
N ALA A 75 3.25 16.85 -18.14
CA ALA A 75 2.34 16.09 -17.28
C ALA A 75 2.89 14.70 -16.93
N ASP A 76 3.62 14.06 -17.85
CA ASP A 76 4.29 12.78 -17.59
C ASP A 76 5.42 12.96 -16.57
N GLU A 77 6.22 14.02 -16.72
CA GLU A 77 7.28 14.40 -15.77
C GLU A 77 6.71 14.72 -14.38
N ALA A 78 5.64 15.52 -14.32
CA ALA A 78 4.97 15.84 -13.05
C ALA A 78 4.38 14.58 -12.37
N ALA A 79 3.85 13.65 -13.14
CA ALA A 79 3.36 12.37 -12.62
C ALA A 79 4.51 11.51 -12.08
N TRP A 80 5.65 11.49 -12.78
CA TRP A 80 6.85 10.80 -12.35
C TRP A 80 7.42 11.37 -11.06
N ASP A 81 7.58 12.70 -10.96
CA ASP A 81 8.07 13.36 -9.75
C ASP A 81 7.17 13.06 -8.55
N SER A 82 5.85 13.17 -8.72
CA SER A 82 4.90 12.86 -7.65
C SER A 82 4.94 11.39 -7.23
N ALA A 83 5.07 10.46 -8.18
CA ALA A 83 5.16 9.04 -7.87
C ALA A 83 6.47 8.68 -7.17
N ARG A 84 7.59 9.33 -7.56
CA ARG A 84 8.89 9.19 -6.90
C ARG A 84 8.80 9.62 -5.44
N GLU A 85 8.26 10.81 -5.16
CA GLU A 85 8.12 11.32 -3.78
C GLU A 85 7.28 10.39 -2.89
N LEU A 86 6.19 9.84 -3.43
CA LEU A 86 5.34 8.89 -2.71
C LEU A 86 6.04 7.56 -2.45
N GLU A 87 6.81 7.07 -3.42
CA GLU A 87 7.60 5.84 -3.30
C GLU A 87 8.72 6.01 -2.26
N GLU A 88 9.48 7.09 -2.33
CA GLU A 88 10.56 7.40 -1.38
C GLU A 88 10.03 7.51 0.05
N ALA A 89 8.89 8.19 0.23
CA ALA A 89 8.24 8.29 1.53
C ALA A 89 7.75 6.93 2.05
N ALA A 90 7.24 6.07 1.18
CA ALA A 90 6.79 4.72 1.55
C ALA A 90 7.97 3.79 1.86
N LEU A 91 9.08 3.92 1.14
CA LEU A 91 10.33 3.19 1.39
C LEU A 91 10.92 3.59 2.73
N GLN A 92 10.98 4.88 3.02
CA GLN A 92 11.44 5.39 4.30
C GLN A 92 10.57 4.85 5.46
N ALA A 93 9.24 4.87 5.29
CA ALA A 93 8.34 4.30 6.28
C ALA A 93 8.53 2.78 6.45
N LEU A 94 8.86 2.04 5.40
CA LEU A 94 9.18 0.62 5.47
C LEU A 94 10.45 0.36 6.28
N VAL A 95 11.56 1.06 6.00
CA VAL A 95 12.83 0.84 6.70
C VAL A 95 12.78 1.28 8.17
N ASP A 96 11.94 2.25 8.51
CA ASP A 96 11.76 2.74 9.89
C ASP A 96 10.76 1.92 10.72
N THR A 97 9.94 1.07 10.08
CA THR A 97 8.97 0.25 10.79
C THR A 97 9.66 -0.93 11.46
N ALA A 98 9.66 -0.97 12.79
CA ALA A 98 10.18 -2.13 13.52
C ALA A 98 9.23 -3.33 13.38
N PRO A 99 9.70 -4.49 12.90
CA PRO A 99 8.88 -5.70 12.88
C PRO A 99 8.63 -6.19 14.31
N THR A 100 7.46 -6.77 14.55
CA THR A 100 7.10 -7.39 15.84
C THR A 100 7.06 -8.92 15.78
N SER A 101 7.30 -9.50 14.60
CA SER A 101 7.35 -10.95 14.37
C SER A 101 8.53 -11.37 13.49
N LYS A 102 8.99 -12.61 13.65
CA LYS A 102 10.02 -13.20 12.77
C LYS A 102 9.57 -13.30 11.31
N ALA A 103 8.29 -13.54 11.08
CA ALA A 103 7.71 -13.63 9.73
C ALA A 103 7.76 -12.27 9.02
N GLY A 104 7.39 -11.20 9.72
CA GLY A 104 7.46 -9.84 9.20
C GLY A 104 8.89 -9.36 8.97
N ALA A 105 9.81 -9.66 9.90
CA ALA A 105 11.23 -9.39 9.72
C ALA A 105 11.80 -10.08 8.46
N ARG A 106 11.49 -11.36 8.26
CA ARG A 106 11.91 -12.12 7.07
C ARG A 106 11.36 -11.51 5.79
N ALA A 107 10.06 -11.20 5.76
CA ALA A 107 9.42 -10.65 4.57
C ALA A 107 10.02 -9.29 4.16
N ALA A 108 10.35 -8.43 5.13
CA ALA A 108 11.00 -7.16 4.87
C ALA A 108 12.44 -7.32 4.37
N ILE A 109 13.24 -8.24 4.94
CA ILE A 109 14.59 -8.53 4.45
C ILE A 109 14.54 -9.04 3.00
N GLU A 110 13.70 -10.04 2.72
CA GLU A 110 13.57 -10.62 1.38
C GLU A 110 13.21 -9.56 0.33
N TRP A 111 12.29 -8.66 0.69
CA TRP A 111 11.88 -7.57 -0.18
C TRP A 111 12.98 -6.53 -0.38
N LEU A 112 13.59 -6.00 0.68
CA LEU A 112 14.61 -4.95 0.57
C LEU A 112 15.87 -5.46 -0.11
N ALA A 113 16.26 -6.72 0.09
CA ALA A 113 17.37 -7.33 -0.63
C ALA A 113 17.06 -7.50 -2.13
N HIS A 114 15.79 -7.70 -2.49
CA HIS A 114 15.36 -7.70 -3.88
C HIS A 114 15.37 -6.29 -4.47
N TYR A 115 14.85 -5.31 -3.74
CA TYR A 115 14.77 -3.90 -4.15
C TYR A 115 16.17 -3.28 -4.35
N ASP A 116 17.12 -3.53 -3.45
CA ASP A 116 18.50 -3.04 -3.55
C ASP A 116 19.31 -3.77 -4.63
N ARG A 117 18.77 -4.79 -5.29
CA ARG A 117 19.53 -5.63 -6.21
C ARG A 117 20.01 -4.83 -7.42
N GLY A 118 21.33 -4.78 -7.59
CA GLY A 118 21.96 -4.02 -8.67
C GLY A 118 22.33 -2.58 -8.28
N CYS A 119 22.02 -2.19 -7.05
CA CYS A 119 22.40 -0.94 -6.41
C CYS A 119 23.23 -1.23 -5.14
N ASP A 120 23.62 -0.16 -4.43
CA ASP A 120 24.19 -0.30 -3.09
C ASP A 120 23.16 -0.88 -2.12
N LEU A 121 23.61 -1.72 -1.17
CA LEU A 121 22.80 -2.36 -0.12
C LEU A 121 22.32 -1.38 0.97
N ARG A 122 21.92 -0.17 0.57
CA ARG A 122 21.59 0.95 1.44
C ARG A 122 20.37 0.65 2.30
N HIS A 123 19.26 0.21 1.70
CA HIS A 123 17.99 0.10 2.40
C HIS A 123 17.93 -1.17 3.26
N VAL A 124 18.49 -2.28 2.77
CA VAL A 124 18.66 -3.48 3.60
C VAL A 124 19.61 -3.22 4.77
N GLY A 125 20.66 -2.41 4.59
CA GLY A 125 21.56 -1.98 5.66
C GLY A 125 20.85 -1.10 6.71
N GLN A 126 20.04 -0.14 6.28
CA GLN A 126 19.22 0.68 7.17
C GLN A 126 18.21 -0.17 7.94
N PHE A 127 17.48 -1.05 7.26
CA PHE A 127 16.52 -1.93 7.91
C PHE A 127 17.17 -2.90 8.88
N ALA A 128 18.40 -3.37 8.63
CA ALA A 128 19.14 -4.18 9.58
C ALA A 128 19.34 -3.46 10.93
N MET A 129 19.63 -2.15 10.90
CA MET A 129 19.74 -1.34 12.12
C MET A 129 18.40 -1.21 12.86
N THR A 130 17.29 -1.07 12.13
CA THR A 130 15.93 -1.09 12.69
C THR A 130 15.61 -2.46 13.31
N LEU A 131 15.93 -3.55 12.61
CA LEU A 131 15.69 -4.92 13.05
C LEU A 131 16.49 -5.26 14.31
N LEU A 132 17.75 -4.83 14.42
CA LEU A 132 18.57 -5.01 15.64
C LEU A 132 17.93 -4.38 16.88
N ARG A 133 17.15 -3.31 16.72
CA ARG A 133 16.41 -2.63 17.80
C ARG A 133 14.99 -3.16 17.99
N SER A 134 14.56 -4.09 17.14
CA SER A 134 13.18 -4.56 17.13
C SER A 134 12.91 -5.55 18.27
N PRO A 135 11.64 -5.69 18.70
CA PRO A 135 11.21 -6.71 19.66
C PRO A 135 11.56 -8.15 19.24
N VAL A 136 11.74 -8.39 17.94
CA VAL A 136 12.09 -9.70 17.39
C VAL A 136 13.47 -10.17 17.86
N LEU A 137 14.42 -9.24 18.00
CA LEU A 137 15.81 -9.54 18.41
C LEU A 137 16.13 -9.11 19.85
N ALA A 138 15.43 -8.11 20.40
CA ALA A 138 15.62 -7.67 21.78
C ALA A 138 15.30 -8.76 22.83
N ASN A 139 14.44 -9.72 22.50
CA ASN A 139 14.12 -10.86 23.38
C ASN A 139 15.19 -11.96 23.44
N VAL A 140 16.26 -11.88 22.64
CA VAL A 140 17.33 -12.89 22.63
C VAL A 140 18.26 -12.73 23.84
N GLU A 141 18.42 -11.51 24.36
CA GLU A 141 19.30 -11.23 25.51
C GLU A 141 18.74 -11.70 26.85
N ALA A 142 17.43 -11.95 26.97
CA ALA A 142 16.77 -12.37 28.21
C ALA A 142 16.78 -13.90 28.45
N GLN A 143 17.32 -14.69 27.52
CA GLN A 143 17.34 -16.16 27.59
C GLN A 143 18.76 -16.76 27.68
N SER A 144 19.79 -15.95 27.92
CA SER A 144 21.17 -16.39 28.18
C SER A 144 21.51 -16.30 29.67
#